data_AF-A0AA96XQ88-F1
#
_entry.id   AF-A0AA96XQ88-F1
#
_cell.length_a   1.000
_cell.length_b   1.000
_cell.length_c   1.000
_cell.angle_alpha   90.00
_cell.angle_beta   90.00
_cell.angle_gamma   90.00
#
_symmetry.space_group_name_H-M   'P 1'
#
loop_
_entity.id
_entity.type
_entity.pdbx_description
1 polymer ?
#
loop_
_entity_poly.entity_id
_entity_poly.type
_entity_poly.pdbx_seq_one_letter_code
_entity_poly.pdbx_strand_id
1 'polypeptide(L)'
;MTRKSIATSLGCVLASLSLGCASGAHSTVKRSAPYALASCSDTVSCCLQRFPGMPEACGLSAAEAAVLMTGAQAATDAAPARWDDSHNAALPEWKRTCIRAYGDCKQEGWKGHCYACFQLCEGQHEWPGDKCYPVGK
;
A
#
# COMPACT_ATOMS: atom_id res chain seq x y z
N MET A 1 -18.99 -29.30 -58.22
CA MET A 1 -17.87 -30.18 -58.57
C MET A 1 -16.61 -29.69 -57.86
N THR A 2 -15.84 -30.64 -57.37
CA THR A 2 -14.82 -30.63 -56.30
C THR A 2 -13.43 -30.20 -56.81
N ARG A 3 -12.57 -29.66 -55.94
CA ARG A 3 -11.33 -30.34 -55.47
C ARG A 3 -10.54 -29.52 -54.43
N LYS A 4 -10.31 -30.18 -53.29
CA LYS A 4 -9.31 -29.90 -52.24
C LYS A 4 -7.89 -30.04 -52.81
N SER A 5 -6.94 -29.31 -52.25
CA SER A 5 -5.54 -29.73 -52.20
C SER A 5 -5.06 -29.77 -50.75
N ILE A 6 -4.67 -30.97 -50.34
CA ILE A 6 -4.01 -31.36 -49.09
C ILE A 6 -2.56 -31.67 -49.46
N ALA A 7 -1.58 -31.19 -48.69
CA ALA A 7 -0.23 -31.76 -48.65
C ALA A 7 0.41 -31.55 -47.26
N THR A 8 0.15 -32.52 -46.39
CA THR A 8 1.12 -33.28 -45.54
C THR A 8 2.59 -33.20 -46.00
N SER A 9 3.66 -33.33 -45.20
CA SER A 9 3.91 -33.74 -43.80
C SER A 9 5.44 -33.67 -43.53
N LEU A 10 5.87 -34.15 -42.35
CA LEU A 10 7.22 -34.40 -41.80
C LEU A 10 7.90 -33.19 -41.13
N GLY A 11 8.19 -33.15 -39.82
CA GLY A 11 8.33 -34.22 -38.82
C GLY A 11 9.81 -34.49 -38.53
N CYS A 12 10.34 -33.90 -37.47
CA CYS A 12 11.54 -34.41 -36.78
C CYS A 12 11.41 -34.12 -35.28
N VAL A 13 11.74 -35.13 -34.48
CA VAL A 13 11.28 -35.40 -33.12
C VAL A 13 12.53 -35.62 -32.24
N LEU A 14 12.51 -35.02 -31.04
CA LEU A 14 13.26 -35.33 -29.80
C LEU A 14 14.78 -35.06 -29.72
N ALA A 15 15.22 -34.30 -28.71
CA ALA A 15 15.68 -34.87 -27.43
C ALA A 15 16.13 -33.77 -26.44
N SER A 16 15.73 -33.95 -25.19
CA SER A 16 15.85 -33.10 -24.01
C SER A 16 17.26 -33.03 -23.42
N LEU A 17 17.60 -31.95 -22.70
CA LEU A 17 18.39 -31.99 -21.46
C LEU A 17 18.03 -30.78 -20.57
N SER A 18 17.73 -31.11 -19.33
CA SER A 18 17.06 -30.36 -18.26
C SER A 18 18.02 -29.67 -17.29
N LEU A 19 17.56 -28.58 -16.66
CA LEU A 19 17.74 -28.21 -15.24
C LEU A 19 16.70 -27.09 -14.98
N GLY A 20 15.65 -27.17 -14.16
CA GLY A 20 15.37 -28.03 -13.02
C GLY A 20 15.42 -27.21 -11.73
N CYS A 21 14.36 -26.43 -11.44
CA CYS A 21 13.87 -26.10 -10.08
C CYS A 21 12.59 -25.24 -10.15
N ALA A 22 11.47 -25.85 -10.51
CA ALA A 22 10.14 -25.29 -10.27
C ALA A 22 9.28 -26.39 -9.66
N SER A 23 9.42 -26.57 -8.34
CA SER A 23 8.55 -27.40 -7.52
C SER A 23 7.89 -26.53 -6.47
N GLY A 24 6.90 -25.74 -6.89
CA GLY A 24 5.90 -25.18 -6.00
C GLY A 24 4.86 -26.25 -5.67
N ALA A 25 5.23 -27.23 -4.84
CA ALA A 25 4.25 -28.16 -4.29
C ALA A 25 3.45 -27.43 -3.20
N HIS A 26 2.23 -26.99 -3.54
CA HIS A 26 1.20 -26.68 -2.54
C HIS A 26 0.82 -27.99 -1.83
N SER A 27 1.62 -28.36 -0.83
CA SER A 27 1.15 -29.30 0.18
C SER A 27 0.03 -28.60 0.94
N THR A 28 -1.20 -29.06 0.76
CA THR A 28 -2.32 -28.76 1.67
C THR A 28 -2.05 -29.46 3.01
N VAL A 29 -1.04 -28.97 3.73
CA VAL A 29 -0.92 -29.21 5.14
C VAL A 29 -1.78 -28.14 5.79
N LYS A 30 -2.87 -28.57 6.43
CA LYS A 30 -3.57 -27.79 7.46
C LYS A 30 -2.60 -27.54 8.62
N ARG A 31 -1.65 -26.63 8.43
CA ARG A 31 -0.92 -25.98 9.52
C ARG A 31 -1.72 -24.73 9.80
N SER A 32 -2.43 -24.73 10.92
CA SER A 32 -2.94 -23.51 11.52
C SER A 32 -1.82 -22.49 11.50
N ALA A 33 -2.04 -21.47 10.72
CA ALA A 33 -1.14 -20.39 10.44
C ALA A 33 -1.18 -19.38 11.58
N PRO A 34 -0.18 -19.29 12.48
CA PRO A 34 -0.07 -18.12 13.34
C PRO A 34 0.61 -16.97 12.59
N TYR A 35 0.68 -17.00 11.26
CA TYR A 35 1.02 -15.82 10.48
C TYR A 35 -0.18 -14.88 10.50
N ALA A 36 -0.35 -14.19 11.62
CA ALA A 36 -0.70 -12.78 11.52
C ALA A 36 0.28 -12.20 10.49
N LEU A 37 -0.25 -11.67 9.38
CA LEU A 37 0.53 -10.91 8.42
C LEU A 37 1.24 -9.81 9.21
N ALA A 38 2.50 -10.05 9.54
CA ALA A 38 3.31 -9.08 10.25
C ALA A 38 3.28 -7.81 9.39
N SER A 39 2.72 -6.73 9.94
CA SER A 39 2.55 -5.45 9.23
C SER A 39 3.85 -4.64 9.19
N CYS A 40 4.97 -5.32 9.41
CA CYS A 40 6.31 -4.77 9.48
C CYS A 40 6.84 -4.43 8.08
N SER A 41 7.54 -3.30 7.97
CA SER A 41 8.16 -2.82 6.74
C SER A 41 9.61 -3.27 6.56
N ASP A 42 10.28 -3.64 7.65
CA ASP A 42 11.70 -4.03 7.66
C ASP A 42 11.94 -5.33 8.44
N THR A 43 13.05 -5.99 8.14
CA THR A 43 13.41 -7.31 8.68
C THR A 43 13.55 -7.32 10.20
N VAL A 44 14.01 -6.22 10.81
CA VAL A 44 14.18 -6.09 12.26
C VAL A 44 12.82 -5.97 12.94
N SER A 45 11.95 -5.09 12.45
CA SER A 45 10.57 -4.95 12.94
C SER A 45 9.79 -6.25 12.81
N CYS A 46 9.98 -6.99 11.71
CA CYS A 46 9.36 -8.30 11.53
C CYS A 46 9.85 -9.33 12.55
N CYS A 47 11.15 -9.33 12.84
CA CYS A 47 11.70 -10.22 13.85
C CYS A 47 11.17 -9.90 15.24
N LEU A 48 11.11 -8.62 15.63
CA LEU A 48 10.57 -8.17 16.91
C LEU A 48 9.08 -8.53 17.07
N GLN A 49 8.28 -8.36 16.01
CA GLN A 49 6.87 -8.81 16.00
C GLN A 49 6.75 -10.33 16.12
N ARG A 50 7.68 -11.08 15.53
CA ARG A 50 7.70 -12.55 15.57
C ARG A 50 8.16 -13.13 16.91
N PHE A 51 8.98 -12.38 17.65
CA PHE A 51 9.57 -12.74 18.95
C PHE A 51 9.38 -11.62 19.98
N PRO A 52 8.13 -11.34 20.41
CA PRO A 52 7.85 -10.28 21.35
C PRO A 52 8.58 -10.51 22.67
N GLY A 53 9.28 -9.48 23.16
CA GLY A 53 10.02 -9.52 24.43
C GLY A 53 11.36 -10.28 24.39
N MET A 54 11.83 -10.71 23.22
CA MET A 54 13.12 -11.37 23.04
C MET A 54 13.96 -10.69 21.94
N PRO A 55 14.38 -9.43 22.13
CA PRO A 55 15.11 -8.68 21.12
C PRO A 55 16.47 -9.30 20.77
N GLU A 56 17.08 -10.05 21.69
CA GLU A 56 18.35 -10.76 21.46
C GLU A 56 18.20 -11.85 20.39
N ALA A 57 17.01 -12.44 20.24
CA ALA A 57 16.70 -13.37 19.15
C ALA A 57 16.74 -12.71 17.76
N CYS A 58 16.66 -11.39 17.72
CA CYS A 58 16.77 -10.56 16.53
C CYS A 58 18.13 -9.88 16.39
N GLY A 59 19.09 -10.17 17.28
CA GLY A 59 20.40 -9.53 17.31
C GLY A 59 20.39 -8.11 17.87
N LEU A 60 19.35 -7.72 18.62
CA LEU A 60 19.25 -6.42 19.27
C LEU A 60 19.42 -6.55 20.77
N SER A 61 20.00 -5.53 21.39
CA SER A 61 19.86 -5.33 22.83
C SER A 61 18.44 -4.86 23.18
N ALA A 62 18.03 -5.07 24.43
CA ALA A 62 16.78 -4.54 24.97
C ALA A 62 16.63 -3.02 24.75
N ALA A 63 17.74 -2.26 24.84
CA ALA A 63 17.73 -0.81 24.63
C ALA A 63 17.47 -0.44 23.16
N GLU A 64 18.13 -1.12 22.21
CA GLU A 64 17.94 -0.88 20.77
C GLU A 64 16.52 -1.22 20.32
N ALA A 65 15.97 -2.33 20.82
CA ALA A 65 14.59 -2.70 20.52
C ALA A 65 13.57 -1.72 21.11
N ALA A 66 13.82 -1.21 22.32
CA ALA A 66 12.97 -0.19 22.91
C ALA A 66 12.94 1.11 22.09
N VAL A 67 14.09 1.53 21.54
CA VAL A 67 14.17 2.71 20.65
C VAL A 67 13.37 2.49 19.36
N LEU A 68 13.45 1.31 18.74
CA LEU A 68 12.67 1.02 17.54
C LEU A 68 11.15 0.98 17.83
N MET A 69 10.75 0.37 18.95
CA MET A 69 9.34 0.29 19.34
C MET A 69 8.77 1.65 19.74
N THR A 70 9.54 2.49 20.43
CA THR A 70 9.13 3.86 20.79
C THR A 70 9.17 4.82 19.61
N GLY A 71 10.13 4.68 18.69
CA GLY A 71 10.16 5.45 17.44
C GLY A 71 8.95 5.14 16.54
N ALA A 72 8.55 3.87 16.46
CA ALA A 72 7.34 3.47 15.75
C ALA A 72 6.07 4.07 16.40
N GLN A 73 5.99 4.03 17.74
CA GLN A 73 4.90 4.64 18.50
C GLN A 73 4.85 6.18 18.32
N ALA A 74 6.00 6.86 18.32
CA ALA A 74 6.07 8.30 18.08
C ALA A 74 5.67 8.69 16.66
N ALA A 75 5.92 7.83 15.66
CA ALA A 75 5.44 8.04 14.30
C ALA A 75 3.91 7.90 14.18
N THR A 76 3.28 7.07 15.03
CA THR A 76 1.81 6.93 15.06
C THR A 76 1.13 7.98 15.93
N ASP A 77 1.80 8.46 16.98
CA ASP A 77 1.26 9.41 17.97
C ASP A 77 1.56 10.88 17.62
N ALA A 78 2.19 11.16 16.48
CA ALA A 78 2.33 12.52 15.98
C ALA A 78 0.92 13.12 15.77
N ALA A 79 0.57 14.10 16.62
CA ALA A 79 -0.62 14.95 16.55
C ALA A 79 -0.97 15.31 15.09
N PRO A 80 -2.26 15.48 14.72
CA PRO A 80 -2.66 15.65 13.32
C PRO A 80 -1.78 16.71 12.70
N ALA A 81 -0.84 16.25 11.88
CA ALA A 81 0.18 17.10 11.32
C ALA A 81 -0.58 18.18 10.58
N ARG A 82 -0.40 19.45 10.97
CA ARG A 82 -0.83 20.56 10.13
C ARG A 82 -0.34 20.22 8.74
N TRP A 83 -1.26 20.03 7.79
CA TRP A 83 -0.97 19.45 6.49
C TRP A 83 0.32 20.04 5.91
N ASP A 84 1.39 19.25 5.94
CA ASP A 84 2.67 19.64 5.35
C ASP A 84 2.54 19.54 3.83
N ASP A 85 2.20 20.66 3.22
CA ASP A 85 2.04 20.78 1.77
C ASP A 85 3.29 21.36 1.10
N SER A 86 4.45 21.31 1.76
CA SER A 86 5.74 21.75 1.20
C SER A 86 6.09 21.02 -0.10
N HIS A 87 5.75 19.73 -0.20
CA HIS A 87 5.88 18.92 -1.41
C HIS A 87 5.04 19.44 -2.60
N ASN A 88 4.03 20.28 -2.32
CA ASN A 88 3.16 20.92 -3.30
C ASN A 88 3.50 22.40 -3.52
N ALA A 89 4.65 22.89 -3.02
CA ALA A 89 5.00 24.32 -3.07
C ALA A 89 5.07 24.91 -4.50
N ALA A 90 5.33 24.08 -5.51
CA ALA A 90 5.34 24.50 -6.92
C ALA A 90 3.94 24.63 -7.53
N LEU A 91 2.89 24.17 -6.86
CA LEU A 91 1.52 24.27 -7.36
C LEU A 91 0.95 25.67 -7.11
N PRO A 92 0.05 26.15 -8.00
CA PRO A 92 -0.75 27.33 -7.72
C PRO A 92 -1.50 27.21 -6.38
N GLU A 93 -1.70 28.35 -5.71
CA GLU A 93 -2.35 28.40 -4.39
C GLU A 93 -3.72 27.72 -4.39
N TRP A 94 -4.55 27.99 -5.39
CA TRP A 94 -5.89 27.40 -5.52
C TRP A 94 -5.83 25.86 -5.49
N LYS A 95 -4.81 25.27 -6.12
CA LYS A 95 -4.67 23.81 -6.23
C LYS A 95 -4.24 23.20 -4.91
N ARG A 96 -3.33 23.87 -4.20
CA ARG A 96 -2.95 23.49 -2.83
C ARG A 96 -4.16 23.56 -1.89
N THR A 97 -5.00 24.57 -2.05
CA THR A 97 -6.24 24.71 -1.27
C THR A 97 -7.24 23.59 -1.58
N CYS A 98 -7.45 23.21 -2.84
CA CYS A 98 -8.25 22.03 -3.20
C CYS A 98 -7.72 20.73 -2.59
N ILE A 99 -6.39 20.52 -2.61
CA ILE A 99 -5.75 19.31 -2.06
C ILE A 99 -5.93 19.23 -0.54
N ARG A 100 -5.71 20.33 0.17
CA ARG A 100 -5.91 20.40 1.63
C ARG A 100 -7.37 20.12 2.01
N ALA A 101 -8.32 20.82 1.38
CA ALA A 101 -9.74 20.65 1.65
C ALA A 101 -10.24 19.24 1.31
N TYR A 102 -9.71 18.59 0.27
CA TYR A 102 -9.99 17.18 -0.01
C TYR A 102 -9.49 16.27 1.12
N GLY A 103 -8.29 16.52 1.62
CA GLY A 103 -7.73 15.82 2.77
C GLY A 103 -8.60 15.97 4.02
N ASP A 104 -8.98 17.20 4.37
CA ASP A 104 -9.86 17.50 5.51
C ASP A 104 -11.22 16.80 5.33
N CYS A 105 -11.81 16.89 4.14
CA CYS A 105 -13.08 16.23 3.83
C CYS A 105 -13.02 14.72 4.09
N LYS A 106 -11.91 14.07 3.70
CA LYS A 106 -11.70 12.62 3.87
C LYS A 106 -11.46 12.22 5.33
N GLN A 107 -10.79 13.05 6.10
CA GLN A 107 -10.38 12.72 7.48
C GLN A 107 -11.40 13.15 8.52
N GLU A 108 -12.07 14.28 8.32
CA GLU A 108 -12.92 14.91 9.32
C GLU A 108 -14.42 14.61 9.12
N GLY A 109 -14.77 13.75 8.16
CA GLY A 109 -16.16 13.34 7.93
C GLY A 109 -17.06 14.49 7.48
N TRP A 110 -16.54 15.39 6.65
CA TRP A 110 -17.32 16.49 6.08
C TRP A 110 -18.55 15.98 5.32
N LYS A 111 -19.57 16.84 5.19
CA LYS A 111 -20.72 16.57 4.32
C LYS A 111 -20.26 16.60 2.86
N GLY A 112 -20.94 15.83 2.01
CA GLY A 112 -20.73 15.80 0.56
C GLY A 112 -19.80 14.67 0.10
N HIS A 113 -19.66 14.50 -1.22
CA HIS A 113 -18.80 13.47 -1.80
C HIS A 113 -17.42 14.06 -2.12
N CYS A 114 -16.45 13.84 -1.23
CA CYS A 114 -15.13 14.51 -1.27
C CYS A 114 -14.45 14.46 -2.64
N TYR A 115 -14.47 13.32 -3.33
CA TYR A 115 -13.84 13.20 -4.65
C TYR A 115 -14.57 14.02 -5.72
N ALA A 116 -15.89 14.09 -5.67
CA ALA A 116 -16.67 14.89 -6.62
C ALA A 116 -16.43 16.39 -6.37
N CYS A 117 -16.33 16.80 -5.10
CA CYS A 117 -15.96 18.16 -4.75
C CYS A 117 -14.54 18.52 -5.16
N PHE A 118 -13.59 17.58 -5.09
CA PHE A 118 -12.24 17.78 -5.61
C PHE A 118 -12.23 18.00 -7.13
N GLN A 119 -12.98 17.20 -7.89
CA GLN A 119 -13.12 17.39 -9.35
C GLN A 119 -13.74 18.75 -9.71
N LEU A 120 -14.77 19.18 -8.96
CA LEU A 120 -15.34 20.52 -9.12
C LEU A 120 -14.29 21.60 -8.84
N CYS A 121 -13.54 21.44 -7.74
CA CYS A 121 -12.47 22.35 -7.36
C CYS A 121 -11.39 22.45 -8.45
N GLU A 122 -11.02 21.34 -9.10
CA GLU A 122 -10.08 21.37 -10.23
C GLU A 122 -10.62 22.12 -11.45
N GLY A 123 -11.94 22.12 -11.69
CA GLY A 123 -12.56 22.84 -12.79
C GLY A 123 -12.77 24.34 -12.53
N GLN A 124 -13.17 24.71 -11.31
CA GLN A 124 -13.51 26.10 -10.93
C GLN A 124 -12.39 26.83 -10.16
N HIS A 125 -11.31 26.11 -9.81
CA HIS A 125 -10.20 26.59 -8.99
C HIS A 125 -10.61 27.10 -7.59
N GLU A 126 -11.72 26.60 -7.06
CA GLU A 126 -12.24 26.96 -5.74
C GLU A 126 -13.02 25.79 -5.14
N TRP A 127 -12.85 25.56 -3.83
CA TRP A 127 -13.54 24.46 -3.16
C TRP A 127 -15.04 24.74 -3.05
N PRO A 128 -15.93 23.80 -3.45
CA PRO A 128 -17.38 24.00 -3.41
C PRO A 128 -17.92 23.87 -1.97
N GLY A 129 -17.72 24.91 -1.16
CA GLY A 129 -18.09 24.94 0.27
C GLY A 129 -19.59 24.82 0.54
N ASP A 130 -20.45 25.10 -0.44
CA ASP A 130 -21.89 24.87 -0.37
C ASP A 130 -22.25 23.37 -0.46
N LYS A 131 -21.39 22.56 -1.08
CA LYS A 131 -21.60 21.11 -1.31
C LYS A 131 -20.80 20.26 -0.34
N CYS A 132 -19.58 20.70 -0.06
CA CYS A 132 -18.66 19.99 0.82
C CYS A 132 -18.14 20.88 1.94
N TYR A 133 -18.59 20.59 3.17
CA TYR A 133 -18.32 21.42 4.34
C TYR A 133 -18.25 20.59 5.63
N PRO A 134 -17.54 21.08 6.66
CA PRO A 134 -17.52 20.44 7.97
C PRO A 134 -18.94 20.29 8.54
N VAL A 135 -19.28 19.10 9.01
CA VAL A 135 -20.45 18.94 9.88
C VAL A 135 -20.07 19.43 11.27
N GLY A 136 -20.81 20.40 11.80
CA GLY A 136 -20.50 21.02 13.10
C GLY A 136 -20.26 19.97 14.19
N LYS A 137 -19.24 20.20 15.02
CA LYS A 137 -18.96 19.39 16.20
C LYS A 137 -20.06 19.51 17.25
#